data_AF-A0A7W4ILN2-F1
#
_entry.id   AF-A0A7W4ILN2-F1
#
_cell.length_a   1.000
_cell.length_b   1.000
_cell.length_c   1.000
_cell.angle_alpha   90.00
_cell.angle_beta   90.00
_cell.angle_gamma   90.00
#
_symmetry.space_group_name_H-M   'P 1'
#
loop_
_entity.id
_entity.type
_entity.pdbx_description
1 polymer ?
#
loop_
_entity_poly.entity_id
_entity_poly.type
_entity_poly.pdbx_seq_one_letter_code
_entity_poly.pdbx_strand_id
1 'polypeptide(L)'
;MSEYFRGDEKSGITAPNLANICCYVDHIVKARGRKTQYTSVSLAPNSIQIFGEVMYRLLRTQAESDGHDVVEHHNLITDIQNTIKKSVKADKIKAARALQYAQKRKEGLVVWNFKLKNLKSKWIIRYAHIRIQKYFDKV
;
A
#
# COMPACT_ATOMS: atom_id res chain seq x y z
N MET A 1 -6.90 -0.24 -18.12
CA MET A 1 -6.55 -0.43 -16.69
C MET A 1 -5.93 0.86 -16.19
N SER A 2 -6.30 1.31 -15.00
CA SER A 2 -5.74 2.55 -14.44
C SER A 2 -4.29 2.34 -13.98
N GLU A 3 -3.41 3.27 -14.31
CA GLU A 3 -2.01 3.25 -13.87
C GLU A 3 -1.88 3.78 -12.43
N TYR A 4 -1.16 3.03 -11.61
CA TYR A 4 -0.91 3.33 -10.21
C TYR A 4 0.55 3.73 -10.00
N PHE A 5 0.77 4.74 -9.17
CA PHE A 5 2.08 5.32 -8.94
C PHE A 5 2.46 5.34 -7.47
N ARG A 6 3.76 5.39 -7.19
CA ARG A 6 4.34 5.48 -5.85
C ARG A 6 5.55 6.38 -5.86
N GLY A 7 5.55 7.41 -5.01
CA GLY A 7 6.72 8.21 -4.70
C GLY A 7 7.57 7.47 -3.68
N ASP A 8 8.87 7.31 -3.94
CA ASP A 8 9.79 6.64 -3.04
C ASP A 8 11.24 7.15 -3.22
N GLU A 9 12.17 6.61 -2.45
CA GLU A 9 13.58 6.96 -2.52
C GLU A 9 14.24 6.53 -3.86
N LYS A 10 15.39 7.13 -4.19
CA LYS A 10 16.22 6.71 -5.34
C LYS A 10 16.74 5.27 -5.23
N SER A 11 16.80 4.74 -4.01
CA SER A 11 17.25 3.38 -3.69
C SER A 11 16.24 2.30 -4.12
N GLY A 12 14.98 2.69 -4.41
CA GLY A 12 13.92 1.81 -4.85
C GLY A 12 12.65 1.97 -4.01
N ILE A 13 11.76 0.99 -4.13
CA ILE A 13 10.51 0.92 -3.37
C ILE A 13 10.80 0.54 -1.92
N THR A 14 10.34 1.36 -0.98
CA THR A 14 10.39 1.08 0.45
C THR A 14 9.69 -0.23 0.77
N ALA A 15 10.42 -1.13 1.43
CA ALA A 15 9.94 -2.47 1.75
C ALA A 15 8.72 -2.45 2.69
N PRO A 16 7.66 -3.22 2.39
CA PRO A 16 6.62 -3.52 3.36
C PRO A 16 7.17 -4.46 4.43
N ASN A 17 6.52 -4.46 5.59
CA ASN A 17 6.74 -5.48 6.61
C ASN A 17 5.60 -6.50 6.54
N LEU A 18 5.83 -7.59 5.81
CA LEU A 18 4.85 -8.64 5.56
C LEU A 18 4.41 -9.39 6.83
N ALA A 19 5.15 -9.26 7.94
CA ALA A 19 4.75 -9.82 9.23
C ALA A 19 3.79 -8.91 10.01
N ASN A 20 3.68 -7.63 9.63
CA ASN A 20 2.85 -6.66 10.33
C ASN A 20 1.46 -6.57 9.67
N ILE A 21 0.58 -7.47 10.11
CA ILE A 21 -0.78 -7.62 9.61
C ILE A 21 -1.70 -6.58 10.25
N CYS A 22 -2.39 -5.80 9.42
CA CYS A 22 -3.36 -4.82 9.86
C CYS A 22 -4.49 -4.64 8.85
N CYS A 23 -5.57 -3.96 9.26
CA CYS A 23 -6.63 -3.55 8.35
C CYS A 23 -6.25 -2.30 7.55
N TYR A 24 -7.02 -1.98 6.50
CA TYR A 24 -6.76 -0.83 5.64
C TYR A 24 -6.77 0.51 6.39
N VAL A 25 -7.71 0.69 7.33
CA VAL A 25 -7.80 1.90 8.15
C VAL A 25 -6.51 2.11 8.95
N ASP A 26 -5.99 1.04 9.54
CA ASP A 26 -4.76 1.06 10.31
C ASP A 26 -3.56 1.35 9.43
N HIS A 27 -3.48 0.75 8.26
CA HIS A 27 -2.45 1.04 7.28
C HIS A 27 -2.45 2.54 6.90
N ILE A 28 -3.57 3.05 6.40
CA ILE A 28 -3.65 4.42 5.86
C ILE A 28 -3.38 5.49 6.93
N VAL A 29 -3.88 5.30 8.15
CA VAL A 29 -3.70 6.29 9.23
C VAL A 29 -2.33 6.15 9.90
N LYS A 30 -1.82 4.93 10.11
CA LYS A 30 -0.54 4.69 10.80
C LYS A 30 0.68 4.72 9.87
N ALA A 31 0.51 4.75 8.55
CA ALA A 31 1.61 4.73 7.58
C ALA A 31 2.54 5.96 7.62
N ARG A 32 2.36 6.92 8.54
CA ARG A 32 3.40 7.89 8.90
C ARG A 32 4.55 7.20 9.65
N GLY A 33 5.38 6.46 8.91
CA GLY A 33 6.66 5.89 9.37
C GLY A 33 6.65 4.41 9.76
N ARG A 34 5.48 3.74 9.81
CA ARG A 34 5.42 2.29 10.12
C ARG A 34 5.19 1.45 8.86
N LYS A 35 6.10 0.51 8.62
CA LYS A 35 5.98 -0.50 7.56
C LYS A 35 4.93 -1.55 7.96
N THR A 36 3.97 -1.79 7.08
CA THR A 36 2.93 -2.84 7.21
C THR A 36 3.01 -3.80 6.04
N GLN A 37 2.13 -4.79 5.96
CA GLN A 37 2.09 -5.72 4.83
C GLN A 37 1.72 -5.10 3.48
N TYR A 38 1.02 -3.96 3.46
CA TYR A 38 0.61 -3.30 2.23
C TYR A 38 1.64 -2.30 1.70
N THR A 39 1.60 -2.08 0.39
CA THR A 39 2.27 -0.97 -0.29
C THR A 39 1.22 -0.01 -0.86
N SER A 40 1.19 1.23 -0.35
CA SER A 40 0.35 2.30 -0.90
C SER A 40 0.80 2.68 -2.30
N VAL A 41 -0.18 2.83 -3.19
CA VAL A 41 -0.05 3.37 -4.54
C VAL A 41 -1.18 4.38 -4.81
N SER A 42 -1.06 5.21 -5.84
CA SER A 42 -1.97 6.33 -6.10
C SER A 42 -2.29 6.48 -7.59
N LEU A 43 -3.55 6.79 -7.90
CA LEU A 43 -3.96 7.24 -9.25
C LEU A 43 -3.68 8.73 -9.52
N ALA A 44 -3.17 9.45 -8.52
CA ALA A 44 -2.89 10.89 -8.58
C ALA A 44 -1.42 11.15 -8.23
N PRO A 45 -0.47 10.99 -9.18
CA PRO A 45 0.97 11.15 -8.94
C PRO A 45 1.33 12.47 -8.22
N ASN A 46 0.68 13.56 -8.61
CA ASN A 46 0.92 14.89 -8.01
C ASN A 46 0.58 14.92 -6.51
N SER A 47 -0.34 14.08 -6.05
CA SER A 47 -0.73 14.01 -4.64
C SER A 47 0.27 13.26 -3.76
N ILE A 48 1.21 12.53 -4.37
CA ILE A 48 2.19 11.68 -3.71
C ILE A 48 3.64 12.07 -3.98
N GLN A 49 3.88 13.15 -4.74
CA GLN A 49 5.23 13.64 -5.06
C GLN A 49 6.06 13.97 -3.81
N ILE A 50 5.41 14.35 -2.70
CA ILE A 50 6.08 14.65 -1.43
C ILE A 50 6.61 13.42 -0.68
N PHE A 51 6.30 12.19 -1.12
CA PHE A 51 6.66 10.95 -0.41
C PHE A 51 7.95 10.30 -0.89
N GLY A 52 8.67 10.91 -1.83
CA GLY A 52 9.94 10.40 -2.30
C GLY A 52 10.59 11.30 -3.35
N GLU A 53 11.83 10.94 -3.71
CA GLU A 53 12.60 11.64 -4.74
C GLU A 53 12.26 11.16 -6.15
N VAL A 54 11.72 9.95 -6.27
CA VAL A 54 11.49 9.26 -7.53
C VAL A 54 10.05 8.78 -7.59
N MET A 55 9.44 8.92 -8.76
CA MET A 55 8.15 8.33 -9.04
C MET A 55 8.35 6.95 -9.67
N TYR A 56 7.57 5.99 -9.20
CA TYR A 56 7.53 4.65 -9.73
C TYR A 56 6.11 4.31 -10.17
N ARG A 57 5.98 3.60 -11.28
CA ARG A 57 4.71 3.05 -11.77
C ARG A 57 4.63 1.58 -11.41
N LEU A 58 3.49 1.17 -10.85
CA LEU A 58 3.18 -0.22 -10.56
C LEU A 58 2.95 -1.01 -11.86
N LEU A 59 3.70 -2.08 -12.06
CA LEU A 59 3.50 -3.09 -13.09
C LEU A 59 2.36 -4.03 -12.68
N ARG A 60 1.13 -3.51 -12.73
CA ARG A 60 -0.06 -4.17 -12.20
C ARG A 60 -0.27 -5.58 -12.77
N THR A 61 -0.23 -5.71 -14.10
CA THR A 61 -0.45 -7.00 -14.78
C THR A 61 0.56 -8.06 -14.33
N GLN A 62 1.82 -7.66 -14.11
CA GLN A 62 2.86 -8.57 -13.62
C GLN A 62 2.66 -8.96 -12.16
N ALA A 63 2.24 -8.01 -11.30
CA ALA A 63 1.93 -8.31 -9.91
C ALA A 63 0.77 -9.30 -9.79
N GLU A 64 -0.31 -9.06 -10.54
CA GLU A 64 -1.49 -9.93 -10.58
C GLU A 64 -1.16 -11.31 -11.19
N SER A 65 -0.36 -11.38 -12.27
CA SER A 65 0.07 -12.66 -12.85
C SER A 65 0.92 -13.51 -11.90
N ASP A 66 1.70 -12.85 -11.04
CA ASP A 66 2.51 -13.51 -10.00
C ASP A 66 1.70 -13.86 -8.74
N GLY A 67 0.39 -13.59 -8.74
CA GLY A 67 -0.55 -13.95 -7.67
C GLY A 67 -0.64 -12.93 -6.53
N HIS A 68 -0.26 -11.68 -6.75
CA HIS A 68 -0.47 -10.58 -5.81
C HIS A 68 -1.78 -9.84 -6.11
N ASP A 69 -2.41 -9.28 -5.09
CA ASP A 69 -3.67 -8.57 -5.28
C ASP A 69 -3.46 -7.06 -5.28
N VAL A 70 -4.26 -6.36 -6.08
CA VAL A 70 -4.32 -4.90 -6.09
C VAL A 70 -5.72 -4.46 -5.68
N VAL A 71 -5.82 -3.85 -4.50
CA VAL A 71 -7.06 -3.23 -4.02
C VAL A 71 -7.19 -1.88 -4.70
N GLU A 72 -8.07 -1.83 -5.69
CA GLU A 72 -8.37 -0.60 -6.40
C GLU A 72 -8.98 0.46 -5.49
N HIS A 73 -8.81 1.72 -5.91
CA HIS A 73 -9.23 2.89 -5.16
C HIS A 73 -10.73 2.83 -4.81
N HIS A 74 -11.57 2.50 -5.79
CA HIS A 74 -13.02 2.41 -5.56
C HIS A 74 -13.37 1.35 -4.51
N ASN A 75 -12.74 0.18 -4.57
CA ASN A 75 -12.97 -0.91 -3.63
C ASN A 75 -12.46 -0.55 -2.22
N LEU A 76 -11.27 0.05 -2.14
CA LEU A 76 -10.68 0.55 -0.90
C LEU A 76 -11.60 1.56 -0.19
N ILE A 77 -12.15 2.52 -0.95
CA ILE A 77 -13.08 3.52 -0.43
C ILE A 77 -14.35 2.86 0.11
N THR A 78 -14.93 1.95 -0.65
CA THR A 78 -16.13 1.20 -0.25
C THR A 78 -15.90 0.43 1.05
N ASP A 79 -14.76 -0.24 1.19
CA ASP A 79 -14.40 -1.00 2.39
C ASP A 79 -14.20 -0.11 3.62
N ILE A 80 -13.55 1.06 3.46
CA ILE A 80 -13.39 2.02 4.54
C ILE A 80 -14.76 2.59 4.95
N GLN A 81 -15.64 2.93 4.00
CA GLN A 81 -16.99 3.40 4.28
C GLN A 81 -17.82 2.35 5.02
N ASN A 82 -17.72 1.07 4.62
CA ASN A 82 -18.37 -0.03 5.32
C ASN A 82 -17.83 -0.19 6.74
N THR A 83 -16.53 0.01 6.94
CA THR A 83 -15.90 0.03 8.27
C THR A 83 -16.49 1.16 9.12
N ILE A 84 -16.57 2.38 8.60
CA ILE A 84 -17.18 3.54 9.29
C ILE A 84 -18.60 3.22 9.77
N LYS A 85 -19.43 2.59 8.92
CA LYS A 85 -20.82 2.23 9.27
C LYS A 85 -20.90 1.23 10.42
N LYS A 86 -19.97 0.28 10.48
CA LYS A 86 -19.96 -0.83 11.47
C LYS A 86 -19.21 -0.50 12.77
N SER A 87 -18.36 0.54 12.76
CA SER A 87 -17.48 0.88 13.88
C SER A 87 -18.14 1.73 14.98
N VAL A 88 -17.62 1.57 16.20
CA VAL A 88 -17.90 2.43 17.37
C VAL A 88 -17.23 3.80 17.27
N LYS A 89 -17.56 4.74 18.17
CA LYS A 89 -17.20 6.16 18.06
C LYS A 89 -15.70 6.43 17.80
N ALA A 90 -14.79 5.78 18.53
CA ALA A 90 -13.35 6.00 18.39
C ALA A 90 -12.80 5.48 17.04
N ASP A 91 -13.16 4.26 16.66
CA ASP A 91 -12.75 3.66 15.38
C ASP A 91 -13.38 4.35 14.18
N LYS A 92 -14.59 4.88 14.34
CA LYS A 92 -15.28 5.69 13.33
C LYS A 92 -14.49 6.95 12.98
N ILE A 93 -13.93 7.66 13.96
CA ILE A 93 -13.09 8.84 13.72
C ILE A 93 -11.83 8.45 12.95
N LYS A 94 -11.18 7.35 13.34
CA LYS A 94 -9.98 6.84 12.67
C LYS A 94 -10.28 6.43 11.24
N ALA A 95 -11.36 5.69 11.00
CA ALA A 95 -11.79 5.28 9.67
C ALA A 95 -12.18 6.48 8.79
N ALA A 96 -12.83 7.50 9.35
CA ALA A 96 -13.12 8.75 8.64
C ALA A 96 -11.83 9.48 8.20
N ARG A 97 -10.80 9.52 9.05
CA ARG A 97 -9.48 10.06 8.66
C ARG A 97 -8.83 9.22 7.56
N ALA A 98 -8.91 7.90 7.66
CA ALA A 98 -8.42 7.00 6.61
C ALA A 98 -9.10 7.29 5.27
N LEU A 99 -10.43 7.46 5.29
CA LEU A 99 -11.22 7.78 4.10
C LEU A 99 -10.76 9.09 3.45
N GLN A 100 -10.60 10.16 4.25
CA GLN A 100 -10.14 11.45 3.75
C GLN A 100 -8.76 11.36 3.08
N TYR A 101 -7.81 10.62 3.68
CA TYR A 101 -6.48 10.43 3.10
C TYR A 101 -6.53 9.62 1.81
N ALA A 102 -7.27 8.50 1.81
CA ALA A 102 -7.41 7.66 0.64
C ALA A 102 -8.06 8.41 -0.53
N GLN A 103 -9.08 9.24 -0.27
CA GLN A 103 -9.73 10.08 -1.28
C GLN A 103 -8.77 11.13 -1.85
N LYS A 104 -8.11 11.90 -0.98
CA LYS A 104 -7.18 12.96 -1.39
C LYS A 104 -6.08 12.43 -2.31
N ARG A 105 -5.59 11.23 -2.03
CA ARG A 105 -4.48 10.61 -2.77
C ARG A 105 -4.94 9.70 -3.90
N LYS A 106 -6.25 9.50 -4.10
CA LYS A 106 -6.77 8.43 -4.96
C LYS A 106 -6.04 7.09 -4.73
N GLU A 107 -5.92 6.75 -3.44
CA GLU A 107 -5.07 5.66 -2.96
C GLU A 107 -5.62 4.29 -3.36
N GLY A 108 -4.74 3.39 -3.75
CA GLY A 108 -4.95 1.95 -3.86
C GLY A 108 -3.86 1.21 -3.08
N LEU A 109 -4.04 -0.08 -2.85
CA LEU A 109 -3.10 -0.89 -2.06
C LEU A 109 -2.66 -2.12 -2.83
N VAL A 110 -1.37 -2.46 -2.74
CA VAL A 110 -0.87 -3.76 -3.17
C VAL A 110 -0.80 -4.70 -1.97
N VAL A 111 -1.36 -5.89 -2.13
CA VAL A 111 -1.34 -6.99 -1.16
C VAL A 111 -0.37 -8.05 -1.66
N TRP A 112 0.75 -8.20 -0.96
CA TRP A 112 1.84 -9.08 -1.37
C TRP A 112 1.69 -10.50 -0.82
N ASN A 113 1.38 -11.45 -1.71
CA ASN A 113 1.21 -12.87 -1.38
C ASN A 113 2.51 -13.67 -1.51
N PHE A 114 3.62 -13.17 -0.98
CA PHE A 114 4.90 -13.91 -1.01
C PHE A 114 4.90 -15.13 -0.09
N LYS A 115 5.58 -16.20 -0.49
CA LYS A 115 5.74 -17.41 0.33
C LYS A 115 6.80 -17.20 1.42
N LEU A 116 6.38 -17.14 2.69
CA LEU A 116 7.25 -16.85 3.84
C LEU A 116 7.61 -18.06 4.72
N LYS A 117 7.11 -19.28 4.42
CA LYS A 117 7.12 -20.45 5.33
C LYS A 117 8.48 -20.80 5.96
N ASN A 118 9.60 -20.49 5.30
CA ASN A 118 10.96 -20.81 5.78
C ASN A 118 11.81 -19.58 6.09
N LEU A 119 11.21 -18.38 6.12
CA LEU A 119 11.94 -17.14 6.29
C LEU A 119 11.96 -16.71 7.76
N LYS A 120 13.14 -16.54 8.34
CA LYS A 120 13.27 -16.00 9.70
C LYS A 120 12.75 -14.56 9.74
N SER A 121 12.09 -14.18 10.83
CA SER A 121 11.48 -12.85 11.02
C SER A 121 12.42 -11.68 10.66
N LYS A 122 13.68 -11.74 11.10
CA LYS A 122 14.71 -10.72 10.80
C LYS A 122 14.99 -10.49 9.30
N TRP A 123 14.65 -11.46 8.45
CA TRP A 123 14.88 -11.40 7.01
C TRP A 123 13.65 -10.96 6.20
N ILE A 124 12.47 -10.87 6.80
CA ILE A 124 11.22 -10.58 6.09
C ILE A 124 11.28 -9.25 5.35
N ILE A 125 11.73 -8.18 6.01
CA ILE A 125 11.79 -6.84 5.40
C ILE A 125 12.82 -6.82 4.25
N ARG A 126 14.01 -7.42 4.45
CA ARG A 126 15.04 -7.48 3.41
C ARG A 126 14.56 -8.30 2.20
N TYR A 127 13.91 -9.43 2.46
CA TYR A 127 13.33 -10.27 1.43
C TYR A 127 12.26 -9.51 0.63
N ALA A 128 11.33 -8.84 1.33
CA ALA A 128 10.30 -8.04 0.70
C ALA A 128 10.92 -6.91 -0.14
N HIS A 129 11.92 -6.20 0.39
CA HIS A 129 12.62 -5.14 -0.33
C HIS A 129 13.13 -5.61 -1.69
N ILE A 130 13.82 -6.75 -1.74
CA ILE A 130 14.40 -7.30 -2.97
C ILE A 130 13.30 -7.75 -3.93
N ARG A 131 12.25 -8.40 -3.41
CA ARG A 131 11.21 -9.02 -4.24
C ARG A 131 10.25 -8.02 -4.86
N ILE A 132 9.94 -6.91 -4.18
CA ILE A 132 8.97 -5.96 -4.70
C ILE A 132 9.48 -5.11 -5.85
N GLN A 133 10.80 -4.86 -5.95
CA GLN A 133 11.36 -3.90 -6.91
C GLN A 133 10.93 -4.21 -8.35
N LYS A 134 10.91 -5.49 -8.73
CA LYS A 134 10.58 -5.93 -10.10
C LYS A 134 9.13 -5.64 -10.52
N TYR A 135 8.26 -5.22 -9.60
CA TYR A 135 6.88 -4.84 -9.89
C TYR A 135 6.71 -3.33 -10.07
N PHE A 136 7.81 -2.58 -10.12
CA PHE A 136 7.78 -1.13 -10.25
C PHE A 136 8.80 -0.66 -11.27
N ASP A 137 8.35 0.16 -12.20
CA ASP A 137 9.22 0.87 -13.14
C ASP A 137 9.41 2.31 -12.69
N LYS A 138 10.65 2.80 -12.79
CA LYS A 138 10.93 4.22 -12.57
C LYS A 138 10.36 5.05 -13.72
N VAL A 139 9.70 6.15 -13.39
CA VAL A 139 9.09 7.12 -14.32
C VAL A 139 9.85 8.44 -14.31
#